data_AF-A0A6I4U0B3-F1
#
_entry.id   AF-A0A6I4U0B3-F1
#
_cell.length_a   1.000
_cell.length_b   1.000
_cell.length_c   1.000
_cell.angle_alpha   90.00
_cell.angle_beta   90.00
_cell.angle_gamma   90.00
#
_symmetry.space_group_name_H-M   'P 1'
#
loop_
_entity.id
_entity.type
_entity.pdbx_description
1 polymer ?
#
loop_
_entity_poly.entity_id
_entity_poly.type
_entity_poly.pdbx_seq_one_letter_code
_entity_poly.pdbx_strand_id
1 'polypeptide(L)'
;MTGFDLVVLLIVGLGAITGFMRGFVEEVLGLFAWVCAILAIRFLHTPLTAAIAPYLDFNNGAPVLAFAILLLVPYAVVKVIANNFGESMRNSPLGPFDRLLGFGFGTVKGVIITVFAFSVLVLGYDSVWGISGRPAWMTQARSYTFINSASQSLVEIIAERRQALERERAEESAGTEPETAS
;
A
#
# COMPACT_ATOMS: atom_id res chain seq x y z
N MET A 1 22.37 16.04 2.53
CA MET A 1 21.05 15.42 2.71
C MET A 1 20.09 16.20 1.84
N THR A 2 19.39 15.54 0.93
CA THR A 2 18.35 16.20 0.11
C THR A 2 17.17 16.60 1.00
N GLY A 3 16.34 17.56 0.58
CA GLY A 3 15.15 17.94 1.34
C GLY A 3 14.19 16.75 1.59
N PHE A 4 14.21 15.77 0.68
CA PHE A 4 13.49 14.51 0.84
C PHE A 4 14.01 13.67 2.01
N ASP A 5 15.32 13.50 2.13
CA ASP A 5 15.93 12.73 3.23
C ASP A 5 15.55 13.31 4.61
N LEU A 6 15.43 14.64 4.71
CA LEU A 6 15.00 15.32 5.93
C LEU A 6 13.55 15.01 6.30
N VAL A 7 12.64 15.02 5.32
CA VAL A 7 11.22 14.69 5.54
C VAL A 7 11.06 13.23 5.94
N VAL A 8 11.76 12.31 5.27
CA VAL A 8 11.77 10.89 5.62
C VAL A 8 12.25 10.69 7.06
N LEU A 9 13.37 11.32 7.42
CA LEU A 9 13.92 11.25 8.78
C LEU A 9 12.94 11.80 9.82
N LEU A 10 12.24 12.89 9.51
CA LEU A 10 11.22 13.46 10.39
C LEU A 10 10.02 12.51 10.60
N ILE A 11 9.47 11.93 9.53
CA ILE A 11 8.31 11.03 9.65
C ILE A 11 8.70 9.77 10.42
N VAL A 12 9.84 9.16 10.07
CA VAL A 12 10.33 7.95 10.73
C VAL A 12 10.70 8.24 12.18
N GLY A 13 11.40 9.34 12.44
CA GLY A 13 11.76 9.78 13.78
C GLY A 13 10.54 10.07 14.66
N LEU A 14 9.54 10.76 14.12
CA LEU A 14 8.27 11.00 14.82
C LEU A 14 7.52 9.68 15.07
N GLY A 15 7.54 8.76 14.11
CA GLY A 15 7.01 7.40 14.26
C GLY A 15 7.69 6.66 15.42
N ALA A 16 9.02 6.72 15.49
CA ALA A 16 9.80 6.09 16.54
C ALA A 16 9.54 6.71 17.92
N ILE A 17 9.48 8.04 18.01
CA ILE A 17 9.18 8.77 19.25
C ILE A 17 7.76 8.45 19.73
N THR A 18 6.76 8.51 18.84
CA THR A 18 5.37 8.21 19.20
C THR A 18 5.21 6.75 19.63
N GLY A 19 5.88 5.82 18.95
CA GLY A 19 5.93 4.42 19.35
C GLY A 19 6.60 4.19 20.70
N PHE A 20 7.68 4.93 21.01
CA PHE A 20 8.30 4.89 22.34
C PHE A 20 7.38 5.42 23.45
N MET A 21 6.66 6.53 23.18
CA MET A 21 5.74 7.14 24.14
C MET A 21 4.53 6.23 24.43
N ARG A 22 4.01 5.57 23.40
CA ARG A 22 2.83 4.66 23.50
C ARG A 22 3.20 3.25 23.96
N GLY A 23 4.40 2.77 23.65
CA GLY A 23 4.77 1.39 23.90
C GLY A 23 4.23 0.43 22.83
N PHE A 24 4.85 -0.75 22.76
CA PHE A 24 4.53 -1.78 21.76
C PHE A 24 3.11 -2.32 21.91
N VAL A 25 2.67 -2.61 23.14
CA VAL A 25 1.36 -3.21 23.38
C VAL A 25 0.22 -2.30 22.93
N GLU A 26 0.30 -1.00 23.23
CA GLU A 26 -0.72 -0.04 22.78
C GLU A 26 -0.74 0.08 21.25
N GLU A 27 0.43 0.07 20.62
CA GLU A 27 0.58 0.16 19.16
C GLU A 27 0.00 -1.07 18.44
N VAL A 28 0.30 -2.29 18.93
CA VAL A 28 -0.23 -3.54 18.35
C VAL A 28 -1.72 -3.67 18.56
N LEU A 29 -2.23 -3.40 19.77
CA LEU A 29 -3.67 -3.41 20.04
C LEU A 29 -4.40 -2.30 19.28
N GLY A 30 -3.74 -1.18 19.01
CA GLY A 30 -4.24 -0.13 18.14
C GLY A 30 -4.44 -0.59 16.69
N LEU A 31 -3.49 -1.37 16.14
CA LEU A 31 -3.69 -2.02 14.84
C LEU A 31 -4.80 -3.07 14.89
N PHE A 32 -4.88 -3.83 15.99
CA PHE A 32 -5.95 -4.80 16.19
C PHE A 32 -7.33 -4.13 16.20
N ALA A 33 -7.46 -2.92 16.76
CA ALA A 33 -8.70 -2.14 16.72
C ALA A 33 -9.18 -1.87 15.28
N TRP A 34 -8.24 -1.55 14.36
CA TRP A 34 -8.57 -1.39 12.94
C TRP A 34 -9.05 -2.69 12.32
N VAL A 35 -8.40 -3.82 12.62
CA VAL A 35 -8.83 -5.14 12.15
C VAL A 35 -10.25 -5.46 12.64
N CYS A 36 -10.53 -5.27 13.93
CA CYS A 36 -11.86 -5.46 14.49
C CYS A 36 -12.92 -4.58 13.82
N ALA A 37 -12.62 -3.31 13.56
CA ALA A 37 -13.53 -2.41 12.86
C ALA A 37 -13.80 -2.86 11.42
N ILE A 38 -12.77 -3.26 10.67
CA ILE A 38 -12.91 -3.78 9.31
C ILE A 38 -13.76 -5.06 9.30
N LEU A 39 -13.54 -5.98 10.24
CA LEU A 39 -14.34 -7.19 10.37
C LEU A 39 -15.80 -6.87 10.73
N ALA A 40 -16.02 -5.92 11.64
CA ALA A 40 -17.35 -5.46 12.02
C ALA A 40 -18.09 -4.89 10.79
N ILE A 41 -17.45 -4.03 10.00
CA ILE A 41 -18.01 -3.53 8.74
C ILE A 41 -18.29 -4.69 7.79
N ARG A 42 -17.32 -5.59 7.57
CA ARG A 42 -17.43 -6.69 6.60
C ARG A 42 -18.61 -7.64 6.87
N PHE A 43 -18.94 -7.87 8.14
CA PHE A 43 -19.98 -8.84 8.54
C PHE A 43 -21.30 -8.19 8.95
N LEU A 44 -21.28 -7.00 9.55
CA LEU A 44 -22.48 -6.37 10.11
C LEU A 44 -23.03 -5.22 9.26
N HIS A 45 -22.34 -4.79 8.19
CA HIS A 45 -22.79 -3.63 7.40
C HIS A 45 -24.18 -3.82 6.79
N THR A 46 -24.43 -4.95 6.11
CA THR A 46 -25.75 -5.25 5.52
C THR A 46 -26.88 -5.34 6.57
N PRO A 47 -26.79 -6.17 7.63
CA PRO A 47 -27.87 -6.28 8.61
C PRO A 47 -28.10 -4.98 9.38
N LEU A 48 -27.03 -4.23 9.71
CA LEU A 48 -27.17 -2.96 10.41
C LEU A 48 -27.80 -1.89 9.50
N THR A 49 -27.43 -1.86 8.21
CA THR A 49 -28.06 -0.95 7.24
C THR A 49 -29.55 -1.24 7.13
N ALA A 50 -29.94 -2.51 7.04
CA ALA A 50 -31.35 -2.90 6.98
C ALA A 50 -32.13 -2.55 8.26
N ALA A 51 -31.50 -2.65 9.43
CA ALA A 51 -32.09 -2.27 10.71
C ALA A 51 -32.30 -0.75 10.84
N ILE A 52 -31.41 0.06 10.26
CA ILE A 52 -31.45 1.52 10.34
C ILE A 52 -32.32 2.12 9.23
N ALA A 53 -32.42 1.47 8.06
CA ALA A 53 -33.14 1.97 6.88
C ALA A 53 -34.57 2.47 7.17
N PRO A 54 -35.40 1.84 8.02
CA PRO A 54 -36.75 2.32 8.33
C PRO A 54 -36.80 3.66 9.06
N TYR A 55 -35.69 4.09 9.67
CA TYR A 55 -35.61 5.32 10.46
C TYR A 55 -34.97 6.49 9.70
N LEU A 56 -34.59 6.31 8.43
CA LEU A 56 -33.91 7.32 7.62
C LEU A 56 -34.61 7.55 6.29
N ASP A 57 -35.04 8.79 6.05
CA ASP A 57 -35.80 9.18 4.87
C ASP A 57 -34.95 9.47 3.61
N PHE A 58 -33.61 9.39 3.72
CA PHE A 58 -32.69 9.69 2.63
C PHE A 58 -32.12 8.42 2.00
N ASN A 59 -32.19 8.31 0.66
CA ASN A 59 -31.76 7.12 -0.13
C ASN A 59 -30.38 6.54 0.24
N ASN A 60 -29.42 7.36 0.70
CA ASN A 60 -28.07 6.91 1.06
C ASN A 60 -27.70 7.13 2.55
N GLY A 61 -28.64 7.56 3.40
CA GLY A 61 -28.33 7.87 4.81
C GLY A 61 -27.98 6.61 5.62
N ALA A 62 -28.78 5.55 5.46
CA ALA A 62 -28.64 4.32 6.23
C ALA A 62 -27.30 3.58 6.03
N PRO A 63 -26.83 3.31 4.79
CA PRO A 63 -25.56 2.61 4.60
C PRO A 63 -24.35 3.41 5.09
N VAL A 64 -24.40 4.74 4.99
CA VAL A 64 -23.34 5.64 5.46
C VAL A 64 -23.31 5.66 6.99
N LEU A 65 -24.47 5.77 7.64
CA LEU A 65 -24.56 5.75 9.10
C LEU A 65 -24.14 4.40 9.67
N ALA A 66 -24.58 3.29 9.06
CA ALA A 66 -24.16 1.95 9.45
C ALA A 66 -22.64 1.77 9.35
N PHE A 67 -22.03 2.25 8.26
CA PHE A 67 -20.57 2.25 8.10
C PHE A 67 -19.88 3.07 9.20
N ALA A 68 -20.35 4.29 9.48
CA ALA A 68 -19.78 5.14 10.51
C ALA A 68 -19.86 4.50 11.90
N ILE A 69 -21.00 3.90 12.27
CA ILE A 69 -21.19 3.19 13.54
C ILE A 69 -20.23 1.99 13.63
N LEU A 70 -20.17 1.15 12.59
CA LEU A 70 -19.34 -0.05 12.58
C LEU A 70 -17.84 0.24 12.50
N LEU A 71 -17.47 1.41 11.98
CA LEU A 71 -16.09 1.88 12.05
C LEU A 71 -15.77 2.39 13.45
N LEU A 72 -16.55 3.36 13.94
CA LEU A 72 -16.20 4.14 15.13
C LEU A 72 -16.43 3.38 16.42
N VAL A 73 -17.54 2.67 16.58
CA VAL A 73 -17.89 2.02 17.86
C VAL A 73 -16.92 0.89 18.20
N PRO A 74 -16.69 -0.12 17.34
CA PRO A 74 -15.74 -1.19 17.65
C PRO A 74 -14.31 -0.67 17.79
N TYR A 75 -13.91 0.28 16.92
CA TYR A 75 -12.59 0.89 17.02
C TYR A 75 -12.39 1.61 18.34
N ALA A 76 -13.34 2.45 18.76
CA ALA A 76 -13.25 3.19 20.02
C ALA A 76 -13.19 2.24 21.22
N VAL A 77 -14.03 1.20 21.25
CA VAL A 77 -14.04 0.20 22.34
C VAL A 77 -12.67 -0.49 22.44
N VAL A 78 -12.16 -1.04 21.34
CA VAL A 78 -10.87 -1.74 21.35
C VAL A 78 -9.72 -0.75 21.62
N LYS A 79 -9.80 0.50 21.16
CA LYS A 79 -8.78 1.50 21.41
C LYS A 79 -8.71 1.92 22.88
N VAL A 80 -9.84 2.04 23.57
CA VAL A 80 -9.88 2.28 25.02
C VAL A 80 -9.21 1.12 25.77
N ILE A 81 -9.53 -0.13 25.39
CA ILE A 81 -8.88 -1.31 25.95
C ILE A 81 -7.37 -1.27 25.69
N ALA A 82 -6.95 -0.99 24.45
CA ALA A 82 -5.54 -0.89 24.07
C ALA A 82 -4.77 0.12 24.94
N ASN A 83 -5.37 1.28 25.19
CA ASN A 83 -4.75 2.33 26.00
C ASN A 83 -4.57 1.88 27.46
N ASN A 84 -5.59 1.25 28.05
CA ASN A 84 -5.54 0.76 29.43
C ASN A 84 -4.47 -0.34 29.61
N PHE A 85 -4.44 -1.29 28.67
CA PHE A 85 -3.45 -2.38 28.68
C PHE A 85 -2.04 -1.87 28.43
N GLY A 86 -1.87 -0.94 27.48
CA GLY A 86 -0.60 -0.27 27.24
C GLY A 86 -0.09 0.46 28.48
N GLU A 87 -0.96 1.17 29.19
CA GLU A 87 -0.59 1.88 30.42
C GLU A 87 -0.17 0.93 31.54
N SER A 88 -0.93 -0.15 31.73
CA SER A 88 -0.58 -1.19 32.70
C SER A 88 0.79 -1.80 32.41
N MET A 89 1.10 -2.10 31.14
CA MET A 89 2.39 -2.64 30.72
C MET A 89 3.54 -1.66 30.96
N ARG A 90 3.36 -0.37 30.64
CA ARG A 90 4.37 0.67 30.84
C ARG A 90 4.67 0.94 32.32
N ASN A 91 3.70 0.73 33.20
CA ASN A 91 3.85 0.88 34.65
C ASN A 91 4.41 -0.38 35.34
N SER A 92 4.56 -1.49 34.60
CA SER A 92 5.14 -2.72 35.10
C SER A 92 6.69 -2.71 35.06
N PRO A 93 7.37 -3.67 35.71
CA PRO A 93 8.82 -3.84 35.57
C PRO A 93 9.30 -4.06 34.13
N LEU A 94 8.40 -4.50 33.23
CA LEU A 94 8.69 -4.70 31.80
C LEU A 94 8.50 -3.43 30.97
N GLY A 95 8.08 -2.31 31.57
CA GLY A 95 7.80 -1.06 30.89
C GLY A 95 8.94 -0.56 29.97
N PRO A 96 10.22 -0.60 30.37
CA PRO A 96 11.32 -0.23 29.50
C PRO A 96 11.41 -1.09 28.22
N PHE A 97 11.16 -2.40 28.31
CA PHE A 97 11.16 -3.29 27.15
C PHE A 97 9.99 -3.00 26.22
N ASP A 98 8.79 -2.76 26.77
CA ASP A 98 7.61 -2.37 25.99
C ASP A 98 7.84 -1.05 25.21
N ARG A 99 8.50 -0.06 25.82
CA ARG A 99 8.85 1.20 25.16
C ARG A 99 9.92 1.03 24.08
N LEU A 100 10.94 0.19 24.32
CA LEU A 100 11.98 -0.10 23.31
C LEU A 100 11.41 -0.83 22.10
N LEU A 101 10.54 -1.82 22.31
CA LEU A 101 9.81 -2.47 21.23
C LEU A 101 8.85 -1.50 20.53
N GLY A 102 8.22 -0.59 21.30
CA GLY A 102 7.39 0.48 20.77
C GLY A 102 8.16 1.42 19.86
N PHE A 103 9.40 1.79 20.21
CA PHE A 103 10.29 2.56 19.34
C PHE A 103 10.57 1.84 18.03
N GLY A 104 10.93 0.55 18.09
CA GLY A 104 11.18 -0.26 16.89
C GLY A 104 9.96 -0.38 16.00
N PHE A 105 8.81 -0.69 16.59
CA PHE A 105 7.53 -0.78 15.88
C PHE A 105 7.11 0.56 15.28
N GLY A 106 7.26 1.66 16.02
CA GLY A 106 7.01 3.01 15.57
C GLY A 106 7.90 3.43 14.41
N THR A 107 9.18 3.00 14.42
CA THR A 107 10.12 3.19 13.30
C THR A 107 9.62 2.45 12.07
N VAL A 108 9.29 1.17 12.18
CA VAL A 108 8.75 0.35 11.07
C VAL A 108 7.48 0.99 10.51
N LYS A 109 6.54 1.38 11.38
CA LYS A 109 5.31 2.06 10.98
C LYS A 109 5.60 3.38 10.26
N GLY A 110 6.54 4.18 10.77
CA GLY A 110 6.97 5.43 10.15
C GLY A 110 7.55 5.22 8.75
N VAL A 111 8.34 4.18 8.55
CA VAL A 111 8.85 3.78 7.23
C VAL A 111 7.71 3.41 6.30
N ILE A 112 6.77 2.55 6.75
CA ILE A 112 5.60 2.14 5.95
C ILE A 112 4.77 3.36 5.53
N ILE A 113 4.47 4.27 6.48
CA ILE A 113 3.74 5.51 6.20
C ILE A 113 4.47 6.36 5.17
N THR A 114 5.80 6.49 5.30
CA THR A 114 6.62 7.26 4.37
C THR A 114 6.57 6.68 2.95
N VAL A 115 6.74 5.36 2.82
CA VAL A 115 6.66 4.65 1.53
C VAL A 115 5.28 4.82 0.90
N PHE A 116 4.22 4.67 1.69
CA PHE A 116 2.86 4.81 1.20
C PHE A 116 2.56 6.25 0.77
N ALA A 117 2.93 7.24 1.58
CA ALA A 117 2.77 8.66 1.26
C ALA A 117 3.52 9.05 -0.01
N PHE A 118 4.77 8.60 -0.17
CA PHE A 118 5.54 8.83 -1.38
C PHE A 118 4.93 8.13 -2.61
N SER A 119 4.47 6.89 -2.46
CA SER A 119 3.80 6.16 -3.55
C SER A 119 2.55 6.90 -4.04
N VAL A 120 1.72 7.38 -3.11
CA VAL A 120 0.52 8.18 -3.44
C VAL A 120 0.92 9.50 -4.11
N LEU A 121 1.98 10.17 -3.65
CA LEU A 121 2.48 11.41 -4.25
C LEU A 121 2.95 11.19 -5.69
N VAL A 122 3.75 10.14 -5.94
CA VAL A 122 4.23 9.79 -7.28
C VAL A 122 3.06 9.43 -8.20
N LEU A 123 2.13 8.59 -7.75
CA LEU A 123 0.93 8.23 -8.52
C LEU A 123 0.06 9.45 -8.82
N GLY A 124 -0.11 10.35 -7.84
CA GLY A 124 -0.83 11.60 -8.04
C GLY A 124 -0.16 12.51 -9.06
N TYR A 125 1.16 12.61 -9.00
CA TYR A 125 1.92 13.40 -9.97
C TYR A 125 1.82 12.84 -11.39
N ASP A 126 1.99 11.52 -11.53
CA ASP A 126 1.87 10.81 -12.80
C ASP A 126 0.46 10.90 -13.39
N SER A 127 -0.58 10.90 -12.53
CA SER A 127 -1.98 11.03 -12.94
C SER A 127 -2.36 12.45 -13.40
N VAL A 128 -1.80 13.50 -12.75
CA VAL A 128 -2.18 14.90 -13.01
C VAL A 128 -1.35 15.54 -14.13
N TRP A 129 -0.05 15.25 -14.22
CA TRP A 129 0.86 15.91 -15.18
C TRP A 129 1.36 15.00 -16.32
N GLY A 130 1.02 13.72 -16.29
CA GLY A 130 1.55 12.73 -17.23
C GLY A 130 3.07 12.54 -17.08
N ILE A 131 3.60 11.55 -17.80
CA ILE A 131 5.02 11.14 -17.71
C ILE A 131 6.00 12.27 -18.09
N SER A 132 5.54 13.27 -18.85
CA SER A 132 6.35 14.38 -19.39
C SER A 132 6.60 15.54 -18.41
N GLY A 133 5.97 15.56 -17.23
CA GLY A 133 6.15 16.62 -16.23
C GLY A 133 7.20 16.32 -15.15
N ARG A 134 7.92 15.20 -15.19
CA ARG A 134 8.71 14.70 -14.05
C ARG A 134 9.90 15.63 -13.70
N PRO A 135 10.02 16.13 -12.46
CA PRO A 135 11.13 17.01 -12.07
C PRO A 135 12.47 16.23 -12.01
N ALA A 136 13.58 16.94 -12.22
CA ALA A 136 14.92 16.38 -12.48
C ALA A 136 15.49 15.40 -11.42
N TRP A 137 14.93 15.37 -10.21
CA TRP A 137 15.31 14.41 -9.16
C TRP A 137 14.81 12.99 -9.42
N MET A 138 13.82 12.80 -10.30
CA MET A 138 13.24 11.49 -10.64
C MET A 138 13.98 10.81 -11.82
N THR A 139 14.57 11.59 -12.72
CA THR A 139 15.37 11.11 -13.87
C THR A 139 16.78 10.63 -13.51
N GLN A 140 17.27 10.92 -12.30
CA GLN A 140 18.58 10.44 -11.81
C GLN A 140 18.51 9.10 -11.05
N ALA A 141 17.33 8.52 -10.87
CA ALA A 141 17.19 7.28 -10.11
C ALA A 141 17.83 6.10 -10.86
N ARG A 142 18.81 5.43 -10.25
CA ARG A 142 19.50 4.22 -10.78
C ARG A 142 18.54 3.12 -11.24
N SER A 143 17.34 3.06 -10.64
CA SER A 143 16.28 2.11 -10.99
C SER A 143 15.80 2.29 -12.44
N TYR A 144 15.82 3.51 -12.99
CA TYR A 144 15.44 3.76 -14.38
C TYR A 144 16.43 3.13 -15.36
N THR A 145 17.74 3.23 -15.10
CA THR A 145 18.78 2.61 -15.93
C THR A 145 18.62 1.09 -15.99
N PHE A 146 18.32 0.45 -14.86
CA PHE A 146 18.13 -1.00 -14.79
C PHE A 146 16.87 -1.47 -15.52
N ILE A 147 15.76 -0.76 -15.33
CA ILE A 147 14.48 -1.09 -15.99
C ILE A 147 14.59 -0.89 -17.51
N ASN A 148 15.27 0.17 -17.96
CA ASN A 148 15.48 0.43 -19.38
C ASN A 148 16.37 -0.64 -20.03
N SER A 149 17.45 -1.08 -19.36
CA SER A 149 18.28 -2.18 -19.89
C SER A 149 17.51 -3.50 -19.98
N ALA A 150 16.68 -3.82 -18.98
CA ALA A 150 15.86 -5.03 -19.00
C ALA A 150 14.78 -4.98 -20.10
N SER A 151 14.18 -3.81 -20.33
CA SER A 151 13.22 -3.60 -21.40
C SER A 151 13.83 -3.79 -22.79
N GLN A 152 15.07 -3.34 -23.00
CA GLN A 152 15.75 -3.50 -24.29
C GLN A 152 16.00 -4.97 -24.62
N SER A 153 16.43 -5.77 -23.65
CA SER A 153 16.63 -7.22 -23.84
C SER A 153 15.33 -7.97 -24.13
N LEU A 154 14.20 -7.56 -23.53
CA LEU A 154 12.90 -8.16 -23.83
C LEU A 154 12.42 -7.83 -25.26
N VAL A 155 12.64 -6.60 -25.72
CA VAL A 155 12.28 -6.19 -27.09
C VAL A 155 13.11 -6.95 -28.12
N GLU A 156 14.38 -7.19 -27.84
CA GLU A 156 15.30 -7.95 -28.70
C GLU A 156 14.86 -9.41 -28.87
N ILE A 157 14.52 -10.11 -27.77
CA ILE A 157 14.03 -11.49 -27.81
C ILE A 157 12.73 -11.61 -28.62
N ILE A 158 11.84 -10.62 -28.51
CA ILE A 158 10.59 -10.60 -29.27
C ILE A 158 10.86 -10.35 -30.77
N ALA A 159 11.80 -9.48 -31.10
CA ALA A 159 12.20 -9.19 -32.48
C ALA A 159 12.83 -10.42 -33.15
N GLU A 160 13.72 -11.14 -32.45
CA GLU A 160 14.34 -12.37 -32.96
C GLU A 160 13.30 -13.46 -33.24
N ARG A 161 12.34 -13.67 -32.33
CA ARG A 161 11.27 -14.66 -32.55
C ARG A 161 10.40 -14.32 -33.75
N ARG A 162 10.11 -13.04 -33.98
CA ARG A 162 9.32 -12.61 -35.14
C ARG A 162 10.05 -12.90 -36.45
N GLN A 163 11.36 -12.62 -36.50
CA GLN A 163 12.17 -12.90 -37.69
C GLN A 163 12.33 -14.40 -37.96
N ALA A 164 12.47 -15.22 -36.91
CA ALA A 164 12.54 -16.68 -37.05
C ALA A 164 11.25 -17.25 -37.66
N LEU A 165 10.08 -16.80 -37.18
CA LEU A 165 8.78 -17.19 -37.72
C LEU A 165 8.57 -16.72 -39.17
N GLU A 166 9.08 -15.54 -39.53
CA GLU A 166 9.03 -15.04 -40.90
C GLU A 166 9.94 -15.85 -41.85
N ARG A 167 11.10 -16.31 -41.38
CA ARG A 167 11.99 -17.21 -42.14
C ARG A 167 11.36 -18.59 -42.33
N GLU A 168 10.80 -19.18 -41.27
CA GLU A 168 10.09 -20.46 -41.36
C GLU A 168 8.92 -20.39 -42.36
N ARG A 169 8.13 -19.30 -42.31
CA ARG A 169 7.05 -19.08 -43.29
C ARG A 169 7.56 -18.86 -44.71
N ALA A 170 8.67 -18.14 -44.88
CA ALA A 170 9.28 -17.94 -46.19
C ALA A 170 9.80 -19.25 -46.78
N GLU A 171 10.43 -20.11 -45.96
CA GLU A 171 10.89 -21.45 -46.33
C GLU A 171 9.71 -22.38 -46.67
N GLU A 172 8.62 -22.35 -45.91
CA GLU A 172 7.37 -23.09 -46.21
C GLU A 172 6.77 -22.65 -47.56
N SER A 173 6.76 -21.34 -47.84
CA SER A 173 6.25 -20.82 -49.11
C SER A 173 7.18 -21.10 -50.30
N ALA A 174 8.50 -21.19 -50.09
CA ALA A 174 9.47 -21.53 -51.14
C ALA A 174 9.50 -23.04 -51.45
N GLY A 175 9.12 -23.90 -50.50
CA GLY A 175 9.00 -25.34 -50.70
C GLY A 175 7.73 -25.79 -51.45
N THR A 176 6.83 -24.86 -51.81
CA THR A 176 5.49 -25.18 -52.37
C THR A 176 5.29 -24.77 -53.83
N GLU A 177 6.30 -24.27 -54.56
CA GLU A 177 6.17 -24.05 -56.03
C GLU A 177 6.59 -25.28 -56.85
N PRO A 178 5.90 -25.55 -57.99
CA PRO A 178 5.43 -26.89 -58.34
C PRO A 178 6.46 -27.70 -59.15
N GLU A 179 6.75 -28.91 -58.69
CA GLU A 179 7.34 -29.96 -59.52
C GLU A 179 6.29 -30.41 -60.54
N THR A 180 6.35 -29.69 -61.65
CA THR A 180 5.82 -29.92 -62.99
C THR A 180 5.39 -31.35 -63.34
N ALA A 181 4.25 -31.38 -64.04
CA ALA A 181 4.11 -32.01 -65.35
C ALA A 181 4.69 -33.41 -65.55
N SER A 182 3.80 -34.39 -65.66
CA SER A 182 3.87 -35.49 -66.62
C SER A 182 2.46 -36.02 -66.86
#